data_AF-A0AAF0JPW6-F1
#
_entry.id   AF-A0AAF0JPW6-F1
#
_cell.length_a   1.000
_cell.length_b   1.000
_cell.length_c   1.000
_cell.angle_alpha   90.00
_cell.angle_beta   90.00
_cell.angle_gamma   90.00
#
_symmetry.space_group_name_H-M   'P 1'
#
loop_
_entity.id
_entity.type
_entity.pdbx_description
1 polymer ?
#
loop_
_entity_poly.entity_id
_entity_poly.type
_entity_poly.pdbx_seq_one_letter_code
_entity_poly.pdbx_strand_id
1 'polypeptide(L)'
;MYTGKYIKQTYSIPSIVIIGESRERIYDAIAGFTVYPYRMVLITTSNGRVNKINNIPFTLGGDIVEEIFSKCILKNEKPSSLLEEAIYHMLFTGGFLISIYHKNLAYSKPLSLFLPSKNLAYYLIIDEKHDNDLPTYRLEDMILLGYLLQEGRIDPLIDFCRQTKICNVQDKEVFINVWRRSILGVCSKESHSIEEKYRAIRIYPDNNPLRHIIVYKNP
;
A
#
# COMPACT_ATOMS: atom_id res chain seq x y z
N MET A 1 7.35 6.65 30.21
CA MET A 1 8.76 6.65 29.75
C MET A 1 9.32 5.25 29.92
N TYR A 2 9.58 4.53 28.83
CA TYR A 2 10.28 3.24 28.89
C TYR A 2 11.79 3.51 28.86
N THR A 3 12.47 3.21 29.96
CA THR A 3 13.93 3.26 30.05
C THR A 3 14.54 2.22 29.10
N GLY A 4 15.48 2.64 28.23
CA GLY A 4 16.02 1.87 27.10
C GLY A 4 16.76 0.55 27.42
N LYS A 5 16.75 0.08 28.68
CA LYS A 5 17.41 -1.17 29.12
C LYS A 5 16.64 -2.45 28.75
N TYR A 6 15.45 -2.37 28.17
CA TYR A 6 14.58 -3.54 27.95
C TYR A 6 14.09 -3.74 26.52
N ILE A 7 14.46 -2.90 25.56
CA ILE A 7 14.01 -3.02 24.17
C ILE A 7 15.01 -3.87 23.38
N LYS A 8 14.52 -4.92 22.72
CA LYS A 8 15.29 -5.80 21.85
C LYS A 8 15.24 -5.33 20.40
N GLN A 9 14.05 -5.06 19.86
CA GLN A 9 13.83 -4.60 18.48
C GLN A 9 12.55 -3.78 18.38
N THR A 10 12.56 -2.77 17.50
CA THR A 10 11.38 -1.96 17.16
C THR A 10 11.06 -2.09 15.67
N TYR A 11 9.84 -2.47 15.35
CA TYR A 11 9.35 -2.56 13.97
C TYR A 11 8.37 -1.43 13.70
N SER A 12 8.46 -0.82 12.53
CA SER A 12 7.60 0.30 12.12
C SER A 12 6.93 -0.07 10.80
N ILE A 13 5.77 -0.69 10.89
CA ILE A 13 5.14 -1.43 9.81
C ILE A 13 4.12 -0.51 9.13
N PRO A 14 4.25 -0.20 7.84
CA PRO A 14 3.35 0.71 7.15
C PRO A 14 2.01 0.05 6.86
N SER A 15 0.97 0.86 6.72
CA SER A 15 -0.25 0.46 6.01
C SER A 15 0.05 0.26 4.52
N ILE A 16 -0.77 -0.55 3.85
CA ILE A 16 -0.66 -0.83 2.42
C ILE A 16 -2.03 -0.61 1.76
N VAL A 17 -2.00 0.06 0.61
CA VAL A 17 -3.13 0.13 -0.32
C VAL A 17 -2.86 -0.86 -1.44
N ILE A 18 -3.75 -1.83 -1.61
CA ILE A 18 -3.71 -2.76 -2.74
C ILE A 18 -4.60 -2.21 -3.85
N ILE A 19 -4.01 -1.91 -5.00
CA ILE A 19 -4.71 -1.35 -6.15
C ILE A 19 -5.55 -2.40 -6.84
N GLY A 20 -5.01 -3.60 -7.06
CA GLY A 20 -5.72 -4.67 -7.75
C GLY A 20 -4.86 -5.87 -8.09
N GLU A 21 -5.48 -6.85 -8.74
CA GLU A 21 -4.84 -8.05 -9.27
C GLU A 21 -4.92 -8.12 -10.81
N SER A 22 -4.06 -8.95 -11.39
CA SER A 22 -4.15 -9.37 -12.78
C SER A 22 -3.92 -10.87 -12.89
N ARG A 23 -4.62 -11.51 -13.82
CA ARG A 23 -4.42 -12.92 -14.17
C ARG A 23 -4.32 -13.04 -15.69
N GLU A 24 -3.12 -13.20 -16.20
CA GLU A 24 -2.84 -13.27 -17.63
C GLU A 24 -2.08 -14.56 -17.98
N ARG A 25 -2.82 -15.53 -18.55
CA ARG A 25 -2.30 -16.83 -18.99
C ARG A 25 -1.60 -17.60 -17.86
N ILE A 26 -0.29 -17.44 -17.74
CA ILE A 26 0.59 -18.15 -16.79
C ILE A 26 1.12 -17.21 -15.70
N TYR A 27 0.72 -15.94 -15.73
CA TYR A 27 1.16 -14.91 -14.81
C TYR A 27 0.00 -14.43 -13.94
N ASP A 28 0.22 -14.42 -12.63
CA ASP A 28 -0.61 -13.68 -11.69
C ASP A 28 0.14 -12.44 -11.22
N ALA A 29 -0.56 -11.34 -10.95
CA ALA A 29 0.06 -10.14 -10.43
C ALA A 29 -0.77 -9.42 -9.38
N ILE A 30 -0.11 -8.79 -8.42
CA ILE A 30 -0.71 -7.92 -7.40
C ILE A 30 0.02 -6.58 -7.40
N ALA A 31 -0.71 -5.47 -7.48
CA ALA A 31 -0.13 -4.13 -7.33
C ALA A 31 -0.62 -3.39 -6.09
N GLY A 32 0.26 -2.55 -5.55
CA GLY A 32 -0.06 -1.72 -4.40
C GLY A 32 1.13 -0.86 -3.99
N PHE A 33 0.92 -0.08 -2.93
CA PHE A 33 1.94 0.77 -2.35
C PHE A 33 1.71 0.97 -0.86
N THR A 34 2.79 1.28 -0.15
CA THR A 34 2.76 1.59 1.29
C THR A 34 2.30 3.01 1.56
N VAL A 35 1.72 3.26 2.73
CA VAL A 35 1.23 4.57 3.16
C VAL A 35 2.01 5.03 4.40
N TYR A 36 2.55 6.25 4.32
CA TYR A 36 3.44 6.81 5.33
C TYR A 36 2.77 7.12 6.69
N PRO A 37 1.65 7.87 6.77
CA PRO A 37 1.09 8.32 8.05
C PRO A 37 0.47 7.21 8.93
N TYR A 38 0.11 6.07 8.34
CA TYR A 38 -0.57 4.97 9.02
C TYR A 38 0.39 3.82 9.22
N ARG A 39 0.73 3.52 10.47
CA ARG A 39 1.73 2.53 10.85
C ARG A 39 1.36 1.77 12.13
N MET A 40 1.79 0.52 12.17
CA MET A 40 1.84 -0.26 13.39
C MET A 40 3.28 -0.30 13.90
N VAL A 41 3.48 0.15 15.13
CA VAL A 41 4.77 0.03 15.83
C VAL A 41 4.70 -1.15 16.78
N LEU A 42 5.63 -2.09 16.59
CA LEU A 42 5.81 -3.24 17.50
C LEU A 42 7.14 -3.10 18.21
N ILE A 43 7.10 -3.19 19.54
CA ILE A 43 8.28 -3.12 20.40
C ILE A 43 8.43 -4.48 21.07
N THR A 44 9.47 -5.21 20.68
CA THR A 44 9.86 -6.46 21.34
C THR A 44 10.85 -6.15 22.45
N THR A 45 10.62 -6.69 23.63
CA THR A 45 11.49 -6.50 24.79
C THR A 45 12.44 -7.69 24.98
N SER A 46 13.52 -7.49 25.75
CA SER A 46 14.53 -8.53 26.00
C SER A 46 13.96 -9.78 26.68
N ASN A 47 12.85 -9.66 27.42
CA ASN A 47 12.13 -10.77 28.05
C ASN A 47 11.04 -11.39 27.17
N GLY A 48 10.99 -11.05 25.87
CA GLY A 48 10.06 -11.64 24.90
C GLY A 48 8.64 -11.05 24.89
N ARG A 49 8.33 -10.03 25.70
CA ARG A 49 7.05 -9.31 25.58
C ARG A 49 7.01 -8.50 24.30
N VAL A 50 5.82 -8.42 23.70
CA VAL A 50 5.56 -7.62 22.50
C VAL A 50 4.52 -6.56 22.85
N ASN A 51 4.89 -5.29 22.75
CA ASN A 51 3.97 -4.16 22.88
C ASN A 51 3.60 -3.66 21.49
N LYS A 52 2.32 -3.33 21.30
CA LYS A 52 1.75 -2.88 20.02
C LYS A 52 1.15 -1.48 20.16
N ILE A 53 1.49 -0.61 19.22
CA ILE A 53 0.82 0.68 18.99
C ILE A 53 0.37 0.67 17.53
N ASN A 54 -0.93 0.65 17.27
CA ASN A 54 -1.47 0.56 15.92
C ASN A 54 -2.39 1.75 15.64
N ASN A 55 -2.07 2.56 14.63
CA ASN A 55 -2.94 3.63 14.14
C ASN A 55 -3.47 3.35 12.71
N ILE A 56 -3.26 2.15 12.17
CA ILE A 56 -3.74 1.77 10.83
C ILE A 56 -5.24 1.44 10.93
N PRO A 57 -6.11 2.16 10.20
CA PRO A 57 -7.53 1.81 10.10
C PRO A 57 -7.73 0.42 9.48
N PHE A 58 -8.83 -0.25 9.82
CA PHE A 58 -9.21 -1.54 9.22
C PHE A 58 -9.33 -1.47 7.68
N THR A 59 -9.87 -0.36 7.17
CA THR A 59 -9.99 -0.06 5.73
C THR A 59 -8.65 0.00 5.01
N LEU A 60 -7.57 0.21 5.76
CA LEU A 60 -6.19 0.30 5.30
C LEU A 60 -5.38 -0.99 5.58
N GLY A 61 -6.08 -2.09 5.85
CA GLY A 61 -5.51 -3.42 5.98
C GLY A 61 -4.76 -3.70 7.28
N GLY A 62 -5.02 -2.92 8.35
CA GLY A 62 -4.24 -3.00 9.59
C GLY A 62 -4.19 -4.38 10.25
N ASP A 63 -5.30 -5.11 10.22
CA ASP A 63 -5.45 -6.50 10.69
C ASP A 63 -4.61 -7.49 9.86
N ILE A 64 -4.68 -7.41 8.52
CA ILE A 64 -3.94 -8.32 7.64
C ILE A 64 -2.45 -8.02 7.68
N VAL A 65 -2.08 -6.74 7.69
CA VAL A 65 -0.68 -6.31 7.86
C VAL A 65 -0.12 -6.84 9.16
N GLU A 66 -0.89 -6.78 10.24
CA GLU A 66 -0.49 -7.34 11.54
C GLU A 66 -0.35 -8.86 11.52
N GLU A 67 -1.30 -9.56 10.91
CA GLU A 67 -1.29 -11.01 10.78
C GLU A 67 -0.05 -11.48 10.00
N ILE A 68 0.16 -10.92 8.81
CA ILE A 68 1.27 -11.27 7.93
C ILE A 68 2.60 -10.96 8.60
N PHE A 69 2.72 -9.80 9.24
CA PHE A 69 3.94 -9.45 9.97
C PHE A 69 4.21 -10.43 11.12
N SER A 70 3.19 -10.72 11.94
CA SER A 70 3.33 -11.63 13.08
C SER A 70 3.73 -13.03 12.63
N LYS A 71 3.11 -13.52 11.56
CA LYS A 71 3.42 -14.81 10.95
C LYS A 71 4.82 -14.84 10.33
N CYS A 72 5.13 -13.92 9.43
CA CYS A 72 6.32 -14.02 8.60
C CYS A 72 7.60 -13.52 9.29
N ILE A 73 7.49 -12.50 10.14
CA ILE A 73 8.66 -11.87 10.78
C ILE A 73 8.86 -12.37 12.21
N LEU A 74 7.81 -12.46 13.02
CA LEU A 74 7.98 -12.90 14.41
C LEU A 74 8.09 -14.43 14.54
N LYS A 75 7.33 -15.18 13.74
CA LYS A 75 7.34 -16.66 13.77
C LYS A 75 8.21 -17.29 12.68
N ASN A 76 8.77 -16.50 11.76
CA ASN A 76 9.59 -16.97 10.65
C ASN A 76 8.86 -17.99 9.76
N GLU A 77 7.54 -17.84 9.61
CA GLU A 77 6.72 -18.64 8.71
C GLU A 77 6.72 -18.03 7.30
N LYS A 78 6.37 -18.81 6.27
CA LYS A 78 6.25 -18.28 4.90
C LYS A 78 4.83 -17.75 4.64
N PRO A 79 4.67 -16.71 3.79
CA PRO A 79 3.36 -16.32 3.27
C PRO A 79 2.60 -17.53 2.68
N SER A 80 1.28 -17.61 2.88
CA SER A 80 0.46 -18.72 2.34
C SER A 80 -0.28 -18.41 1.05
N SER A 81 -0.27 -17.16 0.59
CA SER A 81 -0.98 -16.74 -0.62
C SER A 81 -0.20 -15.69 -1.39
N LEU A 82 -0.54 -15.50 -2.67
CA LEU A 82 0.03 -14.48 -3.55
C LEU A 82 -0.15 -13.07 -2.99
N LEU A 83 -1.29 -12.83 -2.35
CA LEU A 83 -1.61 -11.55 -1.72
C LEU A 83 -0.78 -11.33 -0.45
N GLU A 84 -0.64 -12.36 0.40
CA GLU A 84 0.24 -12.28 1.57
C GLU A 84 1.69 -12.03 1.18
N GLU A 85 2.17 -12.69 0.13
CA GLU A 85 3.54 -12.53 -0.36
C GLU A 85 3.77 -11.13 -0.94
N ALA A 86 2.80 -10.59 -1.68
CA ALA A 86 2.86 -9.22 -2.19
C ALA A 86 2.87 -8.20 -1.05
N ILE A 87 2.00 -8.37 -0.04
CA ILE A 87 1.95 -7.51 1.14
C ILE A 87 3.28 -7.61 1.89
N TYR A 88 3.79 -8.81 2.14
CA TYR A 88 5.07 -9.04 2.81
C TYR A 88 6.21 -8.28 2.12
N HIS A 89 6.30 -8.33 0.79
CA HIS A 89 7.30 -7.56 0.05
C HIS A 89 7.07 -6.04 0.18
N MET A 90 5.83 -5.56 0.09
CA MET A 90 5.49 -4.15 0.30
C MET A 90 5.87 -3.65 1.69
N LEU A 91 5.86 -4.50 2.74
CA LEU A 91 6.33 -4.10 4.07
C LEU A 91 7.79 -3.62 4.10
N PHE A 92 8.62 -4.07 3.14
CA PHE A 92 10.03 -3.72 3.04
C PHE A 92 10.35 -2.78 1.88
N THR A 93 9.40 -2.56 0.97
CA THR A 93 9.59 -1.73 -0.22
C THR A 93 8.65 -0.53 -0.21
N GLY A 94 9.23 0.66 -0.35
CA GLY A 94 8.45 1.86 -0.70
C GLY A 94 8.05 1.88 -2.17
N GLY A 95 7.18 2.82 -2.52
CA GLY A 95 6.74 3.09 -3.88
C GLY A 95 5.66 2.14 -4.39
N PHE A 96 5.45 2.14 -5.70
CA PHE A 96 4.48 1.29 -6.39
C PHE A 96 5.12 -0.04 -6.76
N LEU A 97 4.65 -1.11 -6.13
CA LEU A 97 5.13 -2.47 -6.34
C LEU A 97 4.13 -3.23 -7.21
N ILE A 98 4.62 -3.94 -8.23
CA ILE A 98 3.89 -5.05 -8.86
C ILE A 98 4.63 -6.35 -8.58
N SER A 99 3.97 -7.27 -7.90
CA SER A 99 4.47 -8.62 -7.71
C SER A 99 3.92 -9.53 -8.80
N ILE A 100 4.80 -10.10 -9.65
CA ILE A 100 4.43 -11.00 -10.74
C ILE A 100 4.82 -12.43 -10.37
N TYR A 101 3.94 -13.38 -10.58
CA TYR A 101 4.12 -14.78 -10.20
C TYR A 101 4.00 -15.69 -11.41
N HIS A 102 4.85 -16.72 -11.50
CA HIS A 102 4.79 -17.73 -12.56
C HIS A 102 5.09 -19.11 -11.98
N LYS A 103 4.15 -20.06 -12.12
CA LYS A 103 4.28 -21.45 -11.63
C LYS A 103 4.73 -21.52 -10.15
N ASN A 104 4.09 -20.76 -9.27
CA ASN A 104 4.41 -20.66 -7.84
C ASN A 104 5.81 -20.10 -7.51
N LEU A 105 6.48 -19.45 -8.47
CA LEU A 105 7.69 -18.67 -8.22
C LEU A 105 7.33 -17.18 -8.30
N ALA A 106 7.62 -16.47 -7.22
CA ALA A 106 7.41 -15.03 -7.13
C ALA A 106 8.59 -14.26 -7.73
N TYR A 107 8.27 -13.34 -8.63
CA TYR A 107 9.16 -12.33 -9.16
C TYR A 107 8.59 -10.97 -8.77
N SER A 108 8.77 -10.58 -7.50
CA SER A 108 8.38 -9.24 -7.06
C SER A 108 9.44 -8.24 -7.51
N LYS A 109 9.03 -7.32 -8.39
CA LYS A 109 9.86 -6.22 -8.84
C LYS A 109 9.15 -4.90 -8.53
N PRO A 110 9.75 -4.01 -7.73
CA PRO A 110 9.24 -2.64 -7.66
C PRO A 110 9.33 -2.03 -9.05
N LEU A 111 8.18 -1.68 -9.63
CA LEU A 111 8.14 -0.91 -10.86
C LEU A 111 8.65 0.51 -10.61
N SER A 112 8.36 1.02 -9.41
CA SER A 112 9.02 2.20 -8.90
C SER A 112 9.21 2.11 -7.40
N LEU A 113 10.45 2.31 -6.94
CA LEU A 113 10.76 2.53 -5.53
C LEU A 113 10.27 3.91 -5.03
N PHE A 114 9.81 4.78 -5.93
CA PHE A 114 9.42 6.15 -5.62
C PHE A 114 8.11 6.53 -6.33
N LEU A 115 7.12 6.99 -5.57
CA LEU A 115 5.96 7.77 -6.04
C LEU A 115 6.15 9.25 -5.67
N PRO A 116 7.16 9.98 -6.19
CA PRO A 116 7.46 11.33 -5.74
C PRO A 116 6.68 12.37 -6.54
N SER A 117 5.37 12.19 -6.74
CA SER A 117 4.62 13.30 -7.33
C SER A 117 4.46 14.40 -6.29
N LYS A 118 5.23 15.49 -6.45
CA LYS A 118 5.01 16.72 -5.69
C LYS A 118 3.72 17.43 -6.09
N ASN A 119 3.06 17.01 -7.17
CA ASN A 119 1.95 17.74 -7.79
C ASN A 119 0.59 17.08 -7.57
N LEU A 120 0.56 15.78 -7.26
CA LEU A 120 -0.67 15.05 -6.95
C LEU A 120 -0.92 14.96 -5.45
N ALA A 121 -2.19 14.99 -5.07
CA ALA A 121 -2.69 14.59 -3.77
C ALA A 121 -3.45 13.27 -3.89
N TYR A 122 -3.32 12.45 -2.86
CA TYR A 122 -3.91 11.11 -2.78
C TYR A 122 -4.82 11.05 -1.58
N TYR A 123 -6.01 10.49 -1.77
CA TYR A 123 -7.03 10.39 -0.75
C TYR A 123 -7.63 8.99 -0.76
N LEU A 124 -7.85 8.44 0.43
CA LEU A 124 -8.63 7.23 0.59
C LEU A 124 -10.07 7.60 0.95
N ILE A 125 -10.99 7.28 0.06
CA ILE A 125 -12.42 7.45 0.27
C ILE A 125 -12.97 6.12 0.75
N ILE A 126 -13.61 6.12 1.91
CA ILE A 126 -14.20 4.92 2.51
C ILE A 126 -15.61 4.75 1.96
N ASP A 127 -15.83 3.66 1.23
CA ASP A 127 -17.15 3.26 0.77
C ASP A 127 -17.73 2.17 1.67
N GLU A 128 -18.36 2.59 2.77
CA GLU A 128 -18.91 1.67 3.78
C GLU A 128 -19.97 0.70 3.24
N LYS A 129 -20.51 0.94 2.03
CA LYS A 129 -21.65 0.19 1.47
C LYS A 129 -21.26 -1.06 0.69
N HIS A 130 -20.00 -1.20 0.26
CA HIS A 130 -19.60 -2.29 -0.64
C HIS A 130 -18.37 -3.03 -0.10
N ASP A 131 -18.50 -4.33 0.17
CA ASP A 131 -17.33 -5.21 0.26
C ASP A 131 -16.83 -5.44 -1.15
N ASN A 132 -15.87 -4.62 -1.58
CA ASN A 132 -15.26 -4.79 -2.89
C ASN A 132 -14.24 -5.93 -2.81
N ASP A 133 -14.46 -6.95 -3.64
CA ASP A 133 -13.42 -7.89 -4.05
C ASP A 133 -12.21 -7.12 -4.58
N LEU A 134 -11.05 -7.78 -4.56
CA LEU A 134 -9.84 -7.22 -5.13
C LEU A 134 -10.07 -6.92 -6.62
N PRO A 135 -10.02 -5.65 -7.07
CA PRO A 135 -10.37 -5.31 -8.45
C PRO A 135 -9.35 -5.92 -9.42
N THR A 136 -9.84 -6.40 -10.56
CA THR A 136 -9.02 -7.04 -11.58
C THR A 136 -8.76 -6.10 -12.74
N TYR A 137 -7.49 -5.96 -13.14
CA TYR A 137 -7.05 -5.16 -14.27
C TYR A 137 -6.13 -5.96 -15.19
N ARG A 138 -5.89 -5.47 -16.41
CA ARG A 138 -4.84 -6.02 -17.28
C ARG A 138 -3.48 -5.62 -16.72
N LEU A 139 -2.48 -6.47 -16.91
CA LEU A 139 -1.14 -6.23 -16.35
C LEU A 139 -0.53 -4.95 -16.94
N GLU A 140 -0.71 -4.73 -18.25
CA GLU A 140 -0.27 -3.51 -18.94
C GLU A 140 -0.91 -2.25 -18.35
N ASP A 141 -2.19 -2.31 -18.01
CA ASP A 141 -2.91 -1.16 -17.44
C ASP A 141 -2.37 -0.84 -16.05
N MET A 142 -2.05 -1.86 -15.24
CA MET A 142 -1.45 -1.66 -13.90
C MET A 142 -0.04 -1.06 -13.98
N ILE A 143 0.77 -1.50 -14.95
CA ILE A 143 2.11 -0.96 -15.19
C ILE A 143 2.03 0.52 -15.58
N LEU A 144 1.17 0.84 -16.57
CA LEU A 144 0.98 2.21 -17.06
C LEU A 144 0.39 3.11 -15.97
N LEU A 145 -0.57 2.60 -15.19
CA LEU A 145 -1.13 3.32 -14.05
C LEU A 145 -0.04 3.69 -13.04
N GLY A 146 0.78 2.72 -12.62
CA GLY A 146 1.89 2.96 -11.70
C GLY A 146 2.87 4.01 -12.23
N TYR A 147 3.20 3.95 -13.52
CA TYR A 147 4.05 4.94 -14.18
C TYR A 147 3.44 6.35 -14.18
N LEU A 148 2.14 6.49 -14.50
CA LEU A 148 1.46 7.79 -14.54
C LEU A 148 1.31 8.41 -13.14
N LEU A 149 1.02 7.59 -12.12
CA LEU A 149 1.00 8.04 -10.72
C LEU A 149 2.39 8.55 -10.27
N GLN A 150 3.46 7.90 -10.74
CA GLN A 150 4.84 8.34 -10.48
C GLN A 150 5.18 9.65 -11.19
N GLU A 151 4.86 9.79 -12.48
CA GLU A 151 5.10 11.01 -13.27
C GLU A 151 4.40 12.23 -12.67
N GLY A 152 3.27 12.00 -12.00
CA GLY A 152 2.68 13.00 -11.14
C GLY A 152 1.94 14.11 -11.87
N ARG A 153 1.51 13.86 -13.10
CA ARG A 153 0.71 14.79 -13.91
C ARG A 153 -0.72 14.27 -13.97
N ILE A 154 -1.69 15.12 -13.62
CA ILE A 154 -3.10 14.71 -13.55
C ILE A 154 -3.71 14.51 -14.94
N ASP A 155 -3.37 15.36 -15.92
CA ASP A 155 -4.00 15.30 -17.25
C ASP A 155 -3.69 13.99 -18.01
N PRO A 156 -2.42 13.51 -18.08
CA PRO A 156 -2.13 12.20 -18.68
C PRO A 156 -2.81 11.04 -17.96
N LEU A 157 -2.95 11.12 -16.63
CA LEU A 157 -3.67 10.12 -15.85
C LEU A 157 -5.16 10.12 -16.20
N ILE A 158 -5.79 11.29 -16.31
CA ILE A 158 -7.19 11.44 -16.72
C ILE A 158 -7.41 10.84 -18.12
N ASP A 159 -6.55 11.18 -19.08
CA ASP A 159 -6.66 10.69 -20.46
C ASP A 159 -6.55 9.17 -20.53
N PHE A 160 -5.58 8.60 -19.80
CA PHE A 160 -5.44 7.16 -19.66
C PHE A 160 -6.69 6.52 -19.04
N CYS A 161 -7.20 7.06 -17.94
CA CYS A 161 -8.39 6.54 -17.26
C CYS A 161 -9.65 6.57 -18.14
N ARG A 162 -9.81 7.62 -18.96
CA ARG A 162 -10.93 7.72 -19.92
C ARG A 162 -10.85 6.67 -21.03
N GLN A 163 -9.63 6.31 -21.46
CA GLN A 163 -9.41 5.33 -22.53
C GLN A 163 -9.60 3.89 -22.04
N THR A 164 -9.05 3.57 -20.86
CA THR A 164 -9.02 2.19 -20.35
C THR A 164 -10.22 1.83 -19.49
N LYS A 165 -10.97 2.82 -19.00
CA LYS A 165 -12.14 2.65 -18.10
C LYS A 165 -11.83 1.90 -16.80
N ILE A 166 -10.55 1.77 -16.43
CA ILE A 166 -10.15 1.14 -15.16
C ILE A 166 -10.40 2.05 -13.94
N CYS A 167 -10.57 3.35 -14.18
CA CYS A 167 -10.86 4.35 -13.17
C CYS A 167 -12.08 5.18 -13.59
N ASN A 168 -12.75 5.77 -12.61
CA ASN A 168 -13.76 6.80 -12.87
C ASN A 168 -13.09 8.19 -12.89
N VAL A 169 -13.53 9.06 -13.79
CA VAL A 169 -13.04 10.44 -13.90
C VAL A 169 -14.22 11.38 -13.68
N GLN A 170 -14.08 12.29 -12.73
CA GLN A 170 -15.03 13.39 -12.53
C GLN A 170 -14.24 14.70 -12.53
N ASP A 171 -14.52 15.57 -13.48
CA ASP A 171 -13.78 16.82 -13.70
C ASP A 171 -12.25 16.60 -13.81
N LYS A 172 -11.50 17.01 -12.77
CA LYS A 172 -10.03 16.89 -12.63
C LYS A 172 -9.62 15.90 -11.54
N GLU A 173 -10.51 14.99 -11.19
CA GLU A 173 -10.35 14.00 -10.13
C GLU A 173 -10.45 12.60 -10.75
N VAL A 174 -9.53 11.72 -10.36
CA VAL A 174 -9.46 10.32 -10.77
C VAL A 174 -9.74 9.44 -9.58
N PHE A 175 -10.66 8.50 -9.74
CA PHE A 175 -11.10 7.57 -8.70
C PHE A 175 -10.78 6.15 -9.13
N ILE A 176 -9.88 5.53 -8.39
CA ILE A 176 -9.37 4.19 -8.66
C ILE A 176 -9.96 3.26 -7.62
N ASN A 177 -10.64 2.20 -8.04
CA ASN A 177 -11.10 1.18 -7.11
C ASN A 177 -9.88 0.48 -6.51
N VAL A 178 -9.88 0.32 -5.20
CA VAL A 178 -8.83 -0.38 -4.46
C VAL A 178 -9.47 -1.40 -3.52
N TRP A 179 -8.65 -2.30 -2.97
CA TRP A 179 -9.14 -3.35 -2.09
C TRP A 179 -9.79 -2.80 -0.81
N ARG A 180 -10.69 -3.59 -0.20
CA ARG A 180 -11.32 -3.34 1.11
C ARG A 180 -12.10 -2.03 1.19
N ARG A 181 -13.21 -1.99 0.44
CA ARG A 181 -14.25 -0.95 0.58
C ARG A 181 -13.73 0.47 0.42
N SER A 182 -12.72 0.64 -0.42
CA SER A 182 -11.97 1.89 -0.52
C SER A 182 -11.79 2.30 -1.97
N ILE A 183 -11.73 3.61 -2.18
CA ILE A 183 -11.45 4.23 -3.47
C ILE A 183 -10.25 5.16 -3.27
N LEU A 184 -9.25 5.04 -4.13
CA LEU A 184 -8.15 5.97 -4.19
C LEU A 184 -8.55 7.16 -5.07
N GLY A 185 -8.83 8.29 -4.44
CA GLY A 185 -9.01 9.58 -5.10
C GLY A 185 -7.65 10.22 -5.38
N VAL A 186 -7.44 10.67 -6.60
CA VAL A 186 -6.23 11.35 -7.07
C VAL A 186 -6.61 12.67 -7.74
N CYS A 187 -6.02 13.77 -7.30
CA CYS A 187 -6.21 15.08 -7.91
C CYS A 187 -4.90 15.89 -7.87
N SER A 188 -4.90 17.07 -8.49
CA SER A 188 -3.83 18.04 -8.26
C SER A 188 -3.84 18.53 -6.80
N LYS A 189 -2.68 18.82 -6.21
CA LYS A 189 -2.60 19.29 -4.81
C LYS A 189 -3.34 20.59 -4.51
N GLU A 190 -3.59 21.40 -5.54
CA GLU A 190 -4.34 22.64 -5.45
C GLU A 190 -5.85 22.40 -5.31
N SER A 191 -6.31 21.18 -5.57
CA SER A 191 -7.71 20.79 -5.44
C SER A 191 -8.00 20.32 -4.00
N HIS A 192 -8.68 21.17 -3.23
CA HIS A 192 -9.19 20.84 -1.89
C HIS A 192 -10.53 20.07 -1.91
N SER A 193 -11.12 19.91 -3.09
CA SER A 193 -12.49 19.42 -3.24
C SER A 193 -12.70 17.98 -2.78
N ILE A 194 -11.72 17.09 -2.91
CA ILE A 194 -11.92 15.68 -2.57
C ILE A 194 -12.14 15.47 -1.06
N GLU A 195 -11.33 16.14 -0.23
CA GLU A 195 -11.34 15.98 1.22
C GLU A 195 -12.70 16.39 1.82
N GLU A 196 -13.22 17.53 1.37
CA GLU A 196 -14.50 18.09 1.83
C GLU A 196 -15.72 17.35 1.27
N LYS A 197 -15.66 16.88 0.01
CA LYS A 197 -16.80 16.24 -0.67
C LYS A 197 -17.03 14.79 -0.27
N TYR A 198 -15.96 14.01 -0.01
CA TYR A 198 -16.05 12.54 -0.01
C TYR A 198 -15.75 11.85 1.32
N ARG A 199 -15.74 12.57 2.46
CA ARG A 199 -15.29 12.01 3.76
C ARG A 199 -13.97 11.25 3.58
N ALA A 200 -13.02 11.90 2.91
CA ALA A 200 -11.80 11.25 2.47
C ALA A 200 -10.67 11.49 3.46
N ILE A 201 -9.75 10.53 3.54
CA ILE A 201 -8.55 10.62 4.37
C ILE A 201 -7.37 10.86 3.45
N ARG A 202 -6.63 11.96 3.67
CA ARG A 202 -5.40 12.21 2.90
C ARG A 202 -4.35 11.16 3.23
N ILE A 203 -3.85 10.49 2.20
CA ILE A 203 -2.76 9.52 2.31
C ILE A 203 -1.50 10.05 1.62
N TYR A 204 -0.36 9.59 2.10
CA TYR A 204 0.93 9.90 1.50
C TYR A 204 1.60 8.58 1.17
N PRO A 205 1.77 8.22 -0.11
CA PRO A 205 2.54 7.04 -0.48
C PRO A 205 3.93 7.08 0.17
N ASP A 206 4.31 5.99 0.84
CA ASP A 206 5.63 5.85 1.45
C ASP A 206 6.63 5.43 0.37
N ASN A 207 7.75 6.15 0.31
CA ASN A 207 8.75 6.03 -0.75
C ASN A 207 10.08 5.50 -0.21
N ASN A 208 10.11 5.05 1.05
CA ASN A 208 11.36 4.72 1.73
C ASN A 208 11.44 3.26 2.19
N PRO A 209 12.08 2.36 1.41
CA PRO A 209 12.24 0.95 1.78
C PRO A 209 13.00 0.74 3.12
N LEU A 210 13.77 1.73 3.58
CA LEU A 210 14.64 1.62 4.76
C LEU A 210 13.99 2.04 6.08
N ARG A 211 12.76 2.60 6.08
CA ARG A 211 12.09 3.08 7.31
C ARG A 211 11.25 2.03 8.04
N HIS A 212 11.23 0.79 7.56
CA HIS A 212 10.25 -0.21 8.00
C HIS A 212 10.75 -1.15 9.13
N ILE A 213 12.06 -1.27 9.32
CA ILE A 213 12.66 -2.07 10.42
C ILE A 213 13.74 -1.24 11.13
N ILE A 214 13.53 -0.90 12.41
CA ILE A 214 14.54 -0.24 13.24
C ILE A 214 15.07 -1.24 14.27
N VAL A 215 16.12 -1.96 13.91
CA VAL A 215 16.82 -2.83 14.86
C VAL A 215 17.68 -1.97 15.79
N TYR A 216 17.14 -1.62 16.96
CA TYR A 216 17.96 -1.16 18.08
C TYR A 216 18.62 -2.37 18.75
N LYS A 217 19.85 -2.70 18.36
CA LYS A 217 20.69 -3.53 19.23
C LYS A 217 21.19 -2.63 20.37
N ASN A 218 20.87 -2.98 21.61
CA ASN A 218 21.62 -2.43 22.74
C ASN A 218 23.11 -2.80 22.54
N PRO A 219 24.04 -1.84 22.68
CA PRO A 219 25.47 -2.13 22.70
C PRO A 219 25.84 -3.06 23.86
#